data_AF-U4QYQ6-F1
#
_entry.id   AF-U4QYQ6-F1
#
_cell.length_a   1.000
_cell.length_b   1.000
_cell.length_c   1.000
_cell.angle_alpha   90.00
_cell.angle_beta   90.00
_cell.angle_gamma   90.00
#
_symmetry.space_group_name_H-M   'P 1'
#
loop_
_entity.id
_entity.type
_entity.pdbx_description
1 polymer ?
#
loop_
_entity_poly.entity_id
_entity_poly.type
_entity_poly.pdbx_seq_one_letter_code
_entity_poly.pdbx_strand_id
1 'polypeptide(L)'
;MDKIRNNFKQIREIYGVTQDEISKIVGVNRATISQWETGTTRASSANLEKLSIFYGVGPETFYELEEIDETRRYMIIESSKHAKEIEEQSHGERNKVDDLKEIFESISFSESRRNFMMAMKILLASADHAETLDDLQLAYDITIKMAKRLNAIIDIRREEEKAKRENNEETLFDLLDKFN
;
A
#
# COMPACT_ATOMS: atom_id res chain seq x y z
N MET A 1 15.98 -15.39 -19.57
CA MET A 1 15.17 -15.39 -18.35
C MET A 1 14.95 -13.93 -18.01
N ASP A 2 13.72 -13.43 -18.19
CA ASP A 2 13.40 -12.07 -17.74
C ASP A 2 13.62 -12.01 -16.24
N LYS A 3 14.56 -11.16 -15.83
CA LYS A 3 14.83 -10.89 -14.42
C LYS A 3 13.52 -10.41 -13.81
N ILE A 4 13.01 -11.11 -12.79
CA ILE A 4 11.81 -10.70 -12.07
C ILE A 4 12.06 -9.26 -11.58
N ARG A 5 11.24 -8.32 -12.07
CA ARG A 5 11.28 -6.91 -11.66
C ARG A 5 10.93 -6.84 -10.19
N ASN A 6 11.84 -6.26 -9.40
CA ASN A 6 11.71 -6.20 -7.95
C ASN A 6 12.49 -5.02 -7.38
N ASN A 7 11.78 -3.91 -7.15
CA ASN A 7 12.34 -2.69 -6.62
C ASN A 7 12.24 -2.62 -5.08
N PHE A 8 11.73 -3.66 -4.42
CA PHE A 8 11.35 -3.62 -3.00
C PHE A 8 12.52 -3.20 -2.10
N LYS A 9 13.67 -3.87 -2.25
CA LYS A 9 14.88 -3.57 -1.48
C LYS A 9 15.39 -2.17 -1.75
N GLN A 10 15.39 -1.75 -3.02
CA GLN A 10 15.87 -0.44 -3.43
C GLN A 10 14.99 0.68 -2.85
N ILE A 11 13.66 0.54 -2.88
CA ILE A 11 12.72 1.49 -2.26
C ILE A 11 13.02 1.62 -0.76
N ARG A 12 13.16 0.49 -0.06
CA ARG A 12 13.44 0.47 1.38
C ARG A 12 14.75 1.17 1.71
N GLU A 13 15.80 0.90 0.94
CA GLU A 13 17.13 1.49 1.14
C GLU A 13 17.16 2.98 0.83
N ILE A 14 16.46 3.44 -0.22
CA ILE A 14 16.30 4.88 -0.52
C ILE A 14 15.58 5.59 0.64
N TYR A 15 14.52 4.98 1.16
CA TYR A 15 13.76 5.55 2.28
C TYR A 15 14.57 5.55 3.58
N GLY A 16 15.47 4.56 3.76
CA GLY A 16 16.39 4.50 4.89
C GLY A 16 15.83 3.77 6.12
N VAL A 17 15.03 2.72 5.92
CA VAL A 17 14.46 1.89 7.00
C VAL A 17 14.90 0.43 6.91
N THR A 18 14.75 -0.28 8.01
CA THR A 18 15.09 -1.69 8.18
C THR A 18 13.95 -2.61 7.73
N GLN A 19 14.28 -3.88 7.47
CA GLN A 19 13.25 -4.90 7.21
C GLN A 19 12.33 -5.10 8.41
N ASP A 20 12.82 -4.88 9.64
CA ASP A 20 12.04 -5.03 10.87
C ASP A 20 10.95 -3.96 10.97
N GLU A 21 11.29 -2.69 10.73
CA GLU A 21 10.33 -1.58 10.70
C GLU A 21 9.23 -1.81 9.67
N ILE A 22 9.58 -2.23 8.46
CA ILE A 22 8.60 -2.55 7.43
C ILE A 22 7.73 -3.73 7.83
N SER A 23 8.30 -4.75 8.48
CA SER A 23 7.55 -5.91 8.94
C SER A 23 6.46 -5.56 9.95
N LYS A 24 6.71 -4.59 10.84
CA LYS A 24 5.75 -4.07 11.82
C LYS A 24 4.55 -3.39 11.16
N ILE A 25 4.79 -2.58 10.13
CA ILE A 25 3.73 -1.82 9.43
C ILE A 25 2.77 -2.77 8.71
N VAL A 26 3.29 -3.77 8.00
CA VAL A 26 2.44 -4.67 7.22
C VAL A 26 1.86 -5.82 8.04
N GLY A 27 2.44 -6.12 9.20
CA GLY A 27 2.02 -7.21 10.09
C GLY A 27 2.49 -8.59 9.61
N VAL A 28 3.74 -8.71 9.15
CA VAL A 28 4.34 -10.00 8.72
C VAL A 28 5.68 -10.23 9.41
N ASN A 29 6.24 -11.44 9.33
CA ASN A 29 7.58 -11.70 9.83
C ASN A 29 8.64 -11.00 8.95
N ARG A 30 9.71 -10.48 9.54
CA ARG A 30 10.92 -10.01 8.85
C ARG A 30 11.42 -10.98 7.76
N ALA A 31 11.33 -12.30 7.99
CA ALA A 31 11.70 -13.31 6.99
C ALA A 31 10.86 -13.20 5.70
N THR A 32 9.57 -12.87 5.82
CA THR A 32 8.67 -12.62 4.69
C THR A 32 9.13 -11.39 3.90
N ILE A 33 9.55 -10.31 4.57
CA ILE A 33 10.13 -9.13 3.90
C ILE A 33 11.38 -9.52 3.10
N SER A 34 12.26 -10.34 3.69
CA SER A 34 13.43 -10.83 2.98
C SER A 34 13.06 -11.63 1.73
N GLN A 35 12.05 -12.49 1.80
CA GLN A 35 11.56 -13.26 0.64
C GLN A 35 10.97 -12.37 -0.45
N TRP A 36 10.29 -11.29 -0.08
CA TRP A 36 9.82 -10.29 -1.03
C TRP A 36 10.97 -9.56 -1.71
N GLU A 37 12.02 -9.19 -0.98
CA GLU A 37 13.20 -8.52 -1.53
C GLU A 37 14.05 -9.42 -2.46
N THR A 38 14.10 -10.72 -2.18
CA THR A 38 14.80 -11.69 -3.04
C THR A 38 13.96 -12.20 -4.20
N GLY A 39 12.67 -11.83 -4.24
CA GLY A 39 11.72 -12.30 -5.27
C GLY A 39 11.30 -13.76 -5.09
N THR A 40 11.53 -14.35 -3.92
CA THR A 40 11.11 -15.72 -3.59
C THR A 40 9.59 -15.83 -3.50
N THR A 41 8.95 -14.81 -2.91
CA THR A 41 7.49 -14.66 -2.88
C THR A 41 7.13 -13.20 -3.21
N ARG A 42 5.86 -12.93 -3.49
CA ARG A 42 5.36 -11.57 -3.76
C ARG A 42 4.48 -11.08 -2.63
N ALA A 43 4.54 -9.80 -2.34
CA ALA A 43 3.60 -9.16 -1.42
C ALA A 43 2.19 -9.16 -2.03
N SER A 44 1.17 -9.31 -1.17
CA SER A 44 -0.23 -9.19 -1.58
C SER A 44 -0.57 -7.75 -1.96
N SER A 45 -1.62 -7.54 -2.76
CA SER A 45 -2.10 -6.19 -3.12
C SER A 45 -2.40 -5.33 -1.89
N ALA A 46 -2.93 -5.92 -0.81
CA ALA A 46 -3.17 -5.21 0.44
C ALA A 46 -1.88 -4.73 1.11
N ASN A 47 -0.84 -5.57 1.16
CA ASN A 47 0.46 -5.18 1.71
C ASN A 47 1.16 -4.14 0.84
N LEU A 48 1.03 -4.24 -0.48
CA LEU A 48 1.55 -3.21 -1.40
C LEU A 48 0.87 -1.86 -1.17
N GLU A 49 -0.43 -1.82 -0.84
CA GLU A 49 -1.11 -0.56 -0.50
C GLU A 49 -0.69 0.00 0.86
N LYS A 50 -0.46 -0.84 1.87
CA LYS A 50 0.12 -0.37 3.14
C LYS A 50 1.50 0.29 2.93
N LEU A 51 2.32 -0.33 2.08
CA LEU A 51 3.65 0.19 1.74
C LEU A 51 3.58 1.41 0.83
N SER A 52 2.58 1.49 -0.07
CA SER A 52 2.36 2.65 -0.93
C SER A 52 2.12 3.91 -0.10
N ILE A 53 1.29 3.78 0.95
CA ILE A 53 1.03 4.83 1.94
C ILE A 53 2.31 5.18 2.71
N PHE A 54 3.05 4.18 3.18
CA PHE A 54 4.28 4.43 3.95
C PHE A 54 5.35 5.16 3.13
N TYR A 55 5.64 4.69 1.91
CA TYR A 55 6.70 5.26 1.09
C TYR A 55 6.28 6.51 0.30
N GLY A 56 4.99 6.75 0.11
CA GLY A 56 4.50 7.87 -0.69
C GLY A 56 4.61 7.65 -2.21
N VAL A 57 4.56 6.40 -2.67
CA VAL A 57 4.62 6.03 -4.10
C VAL A 57 3.58 4.97 -4.43
N GLY A 58 3.10 4.93 -5.68
CA GLY A 58 2.10 3.95 -6.09
C GLY A 58 2.62 2.50 -6.06
N PRO A 59 1.77 1.49 -5.74
CA PRO A 59 2.11 0.07 -5.70
C PRO A 59 2.70 -0.51 -6.99
N GLU A 60 2.46 0.12 -8.15
CA GLU A 60 3.12 -0.26 -9.40
C GLU A 60 4.67 -0.16 -9.32
N THR A 61 5.18 0.70 -8.43
CA THR A 61 6.61 0.98 -8.26
C THR A 61 7.40 -0.24 -7.78
N PHE A 62 6.76 -1.20 -7.09
CA PHE A 62 7.44 -2.35 -6.50
C PHE A 62 7.79 -3.42 -7.53
N TYR A 63 6.89 -3.70 -8.48
CA TYR A 63 7.03 -4.86 -9.37
C TYR A 63 6.70 -4.61 -10.84
N GLU A 64 6.07 -3.48 -11.20
CA GLU A 64 5.64 -3.24 -12.60
C GLU A 64 6.69 -2.42 -13.36
N LEU A 65 7.33 -1.48 -12.67
CA LEU A 65 8.36 -0.62 -13.25
C LEU A 65 9.69 -1.35 -13.38
N GLU A 66 10.38 -1.08 -14.49
CA GLU A 66 11.71 -1.64 -14.75
C GLU A 66 12.77 -1.09 -13.79
N GLU A 67 12.68 0.21 -13.50
CA GLU A 67 13.54 0.90 -12.56
C GLU A 67 12.79 2.02 -11.83
N ILE A 68 13.34 2.50 -10.72
CA ILE A 68 12.85 3.67 -10.00
C ILE A 68 13.42 4.91 -10.70
N ASP A 69 12.56 5.62 -11.45
CA ASP A 69 12.91 6.90 -12.05
C ASP A 69 13.18 8.00 -11.00
N GLU A 70 13.73 9.13 -11.46
CA GLU A 70 14.12 10.23 -10.58
C GLU A 70 12.94 10.86 -9.85
N THR A 71 11.76 10.93 -10.47
CA THR A 71 10.56 11.47 -9.83
C THR A 71 10.18 10.61 -8.63
N ARG A 72 10.17 9.29 -8.79
CA ARG A 72 9.87 8.35 -7.70
C ARG A 72 10.95 8.31 -6.64
N ARG A 73 12.23 8.37 -7.04
CA ARG A 73 13.33 8.50 -6.09
C ARG A 73 13.17 9.75 -5.22
N TYR A 74 12.86 10.88 -5.84
CA TYR A 74 12.60 12.14 -5.13
C TYR A 74 11.41 11.99 -4.17
N MET A 75 10.28 11.45 -4.62
CA MET A 75 9.09 11.23 -3.76
C MET A 75 9.41 10.37 -2.52
N ILE A 76 10.16 9.28 -2.68
CA ILE A 76 10.56 8.40 -1.55
C ILE A 76 11.46 9.15 -0.56
N ILE A 77 12.42 9.94 -1.06
CA ILE A 77 13.33 10.74 -0.22
C ILE A 77 12.56 11.81 0.55
N GLU A 78 11.68 12.56 -0.11
CA GLU A 78 10.87 13.60 0.54
C GLU A 78 9.92 13.02 1.58
N SER A 79 9.29 11.87 1.28
CA SER A 79 8.46 11.14 2.24
C SER A 79 9.25 10.71 3.49
N SER A 80 10.51 10.30 3.33
CA SER A 80 11.41 9.95 4.43
C SER A 80 11.83 11.17 5.26
N LYS A 81 12.22 12.27 4.60
CA LYS A 81 12.56 13.53 5.28
C LYS A 81 11.39 14.05 6.10
N HIS A 82 10.20 14.11 5.51
CA HIS A 82 9.01 14.58 6.19
C HIS A 82 8.66 13.73 7.42
N ALA A 83 8.82 12.40 7.32
CA ALA A 83 8.61 11.51 8.46
C ALA A 83 9.58 11.81 9.61
N LYS A 84 10.87 12.04 9.30
CA LYS A 84 11.89 12.41 10.31
C LYS A 84 11.62 13.78 10.91
N GLU A 85 11.22 14.76 10.10
CA GLU A 85 10.85 16.09 10.58
C GLU A 85 9.70 16.03 11.59
N ILE A 86 8.65 15.24 11.31
CA ILE A 86 7.52 15.05 12.25
C ILE A 86 7.99 14.38 13.54
N GLU A 87 8.83 13.35 13.45
CA GLU A 87 9.38 12.65 14.61
C GLU A 87 10.22 13.60 15.49
N GLU A 88 11.10 14.40 14.88
CA GLU A 88 11.91 15.39 15.58
C GLU A 88 11.07 16.49 16.22
N GLN A 89 10.10 17.05 15.48
CA GLN A 89 9.21 18.12 15.98
C GLN A 89 8.28 17.65 17.11
N SER A 90 7.92 16.38 17.09
CA SER A 90 7.13 15.75 18.16
C SER A 90 8.00 15.22 19.31
N HIS A 91 9.32 15.45 19.29
CA HIS A 91 10.26 14.90 20.27
C HIS A 91 10.14 13.38 20.45
N GLY A 92 9.85 12.67 19.36
CA GLY A 92 9.67 11.21 19.34
C GLY A 92 8.28 10.72 19.77
N GLU A 93 7.33 11.61 20.08
CA GLU A 93 5.94 11.20 20.39
C GLU A 93 5.22 10.65 19.15
N ARG A 94 5.65 11.04 17.95
CA ARG A 94 5.10 10.56 16.68
C ARG A 94 6.16 9.81 15.92
N ASN A 95 5.90 8.55 15.61
CA ASN A 95 6.73 7.76 14.73
C ASN A 95 5.86 7.14 13.63
N LYS A 96 6.21 7.37 12.37
CA LYS A 96 5.40 6.96 11.23
C LYS A 96 5.19 5.44 11.14
N VAL A 97 6.14 4.64 11.62
CA VAL A 97 6.03 3.16 11.68
C VAL A 97 4.92 2.78 12.65
N ASP A 98 4.94 3.33 13.86
CA ASP A 98 3.98 3.02 14.91
C ASP A 98 2.60 3.59 14.61
N ASP A 99 2.54 4.84 14.13
CA ASP A 99 1.29 5.50 13.71
C ASP A 99 0.55 4.67 12.64
N LEU A 100 1.26 4.22 11.60
CA LEU A 100 0.62 3.45 10.52
C LEU A 100 0.28 2.02 10.95
N LYS A 101 1.10 1.41 11.81
CA LYS A 101 0.76 0.12 12.41
C LYS A 101 -0.56 0.24 13.19
N GLU A 102 -0.68 1.23 14.06
CA GLU A 102 -1.90 1.46 14.86
C GLU A 102 -3.12 1.71 13.96
N ILE A 103 -2.97 2.53 12.91
CA ILE A 103 -4.05 2.77 11.94
C ILE A 103 -4.50 1.46 11.28
N PHE A 104 -3.57 0.64 10.79
CA PHE A 104 -3.92 -0.59 10.07
C PHE A 104 -4.45 -1.71 10.97
N GLU A 105 -4.08 -1.71 12.26
CA GLU A 105 -4.60 -2.67 13.25
C GLU A 105 -5.97 -2.26 13.80
N SER A 106 -6.26 -0.96 13.89
CA SER A 106 -7.50 -0.45 14.50
C SER A 106 -8.66 -0.28 13.51
N ILE A 107 -8.40 0.02 12.24
CA ILE A 107 -9.46 0.36 11.29
C ILE A 107 -10.17 -0.89 10.74
N SER A 108 -11.49 -0.96 10.91
CA SER A 108 -12.29 -2.02 10.30
C SER A 108 -12.53 -1.73 8.81
N PHE A 109 -12.69 -2.77 7.98
CA PHE A 109 -13.06 -2.59 6.57
C PHE A 109 -14.37 -1.82 6.39
N SER A 110 -15.33 -2.01 7.30
CA SER A 110 -16.62 -1.31 7.28
C SER A 110 -16.47 0.20 7.49
N GLU A 111 -15.52 0.59 8.32
CA GLU A 111 -15.14 1.97 8.58
C GLU A 111 -14.38 2.56 7.40
N SER A 112 -13.38 1.86 6.86
CA SER A 112 -12.67 2.26 5.65
C SER A 112 -13.62 2.51 4.48
N ARG A 113 -14.64 1.66 4.30
CA ARG A 113 -15.68 1.85 3.27
C ARG A 113 -16.49 3.13 3.49
N ARG A 114 -16.83 3.44 4.75
CA ARG A 114 -17.58 4.66 5.10
C ARG A 114 -16.72 5.90 4.85
N ASN A 115 -15.46 5.86 5.27
CA ASN A 115 -14.49 6.94 5.08
C ASN A 115 -14.25 7.20 3.58
N PHE A 116 -14.10 6.15 2.77
CA PHE A 116 -14.01 6.26 1.32
C PHE A 116 -15.24 6.93 0.71
N MET A 117 -16.45 6.49 1.09
CA MET A 117 -17.69 7.10 0.59
C MET A 117 -17.77 8.58 0.96
N MET A 118 -17.40 8.93 2.20
CA MET A 118 -17.40 10.32 2.67
C MET A 118 -16.40 11.17 1.88
N ALA A 119 -15.15 10.71 1.76
CA ALA A 119 -14.12 11.40 1.01
C ALA A 119 -14.51 11.61 -0.46
N MET A 120 -15.09 10.59 -1.10
CA MET A 120 -15.57 10.71 -2.48
C MET A 120 -16.71 11.73 -2.60
N LYS A 121 -17.66 11.75 -1.66
CA LYS A 121 -18.74 12.75 -1.66
C LYS A 121 -18.22 14.16 -1.46
N ILE A 122 -17.23 14.34 -0.58
CA ILE A 122 -16.58 15.64 -0.36
C ILE A 122 -15.89 16.09 -1.66
N LEU A 123 -15.10 15.22 -2.29
CA LEU A 123 -14.42 15.52 -3.55
C LEU A 123 -15.40 15.99 -4.64
N LEU A 124 -16.54 15.29 -4.78
CA LEU A 124 -17.57 15.65 -5.74
C LEU A 124 -18.29 16.96 -5.36
N ALA A 125 -18.56 17.18 -4.07
CA ALA A 125 -19.20 18.41 -3.60
C ALA A 125 -18.28 19.63 -3.72
N SER A 126 -16.97 19.44 -3.71
CA SER A 126 -15.98 20.50 -3.92
C SER A 126 -15.58 20.68 -5.39
N ALA A 127 -16.26 20.04 -6.35
CA ALA A 127 -15.89 20.11 -7.77
C ALA A 127 -15.87 21.55 -8.32
N ASP A 128 -16.75 22.43 -7.84
CA ASP A 128 -16.79 23.85 -8.21
C ASP A 128 -15.59 24.65 -7.68
N HIS A 129 -14.77 24.06 -6.81
CA HIS A 129 -13.53 24.65 -6.29
C HIS A 129 -12.27 24.24 -7.07
N ALA A 130 -12.39 23.39 -8.10
CA ALA A 130 -11.26 23.06 -8.96
C ALA A 130 -10.80 24.30 -9.74
N GLU A 131 -9.48 24.56 -9.75
CA GLU A 131 -8.92 25.73 -10.44
C GLU A 131 -8.94 25.53 -11.97
N THR A 132 -8.77 24.29 -12.41
CA THR A 132 -8.68 23.91 -13.82
C THR A 132 -9.49 22.66 -14.14
N LEU A 133 -9.80 22.48 -15.43
CA LEU A 133 -10.38 21.23 -15.93
C LEU A 133 -9.42 20.04 -15.72
N ASP A 134 -8.11 20.29 -15.76
CA ASP A 134 -7.09 19.26 -15.56
C ASP A 134 -7.11 18.72 -14.13
N ASP A 135 -7.44 19.54 -13.13
CA ASP A 135 -7.62 19.09 -11.73
C ASP A 135 -8.76 18.08 -11.61
N LEU A 136 -9.89 18.36 -12.28
CA LEU A 136 -11.05 17.47 -12.34
C LEU A 136 -10.70 16.17 -13.06
N GLN A 137 -9.98 16.27 -14.19
CA GLN A 137 -9.56 15.11 -14.96
C GLN A 137 -8.58 14.23 -14.15
N LEU A 138 -7.62 14.85 -13.46
CA LEU A 138 -6.69 14.15 -12.59
C LEU A 138 -7.43 13.41 -11.45
N ALA A 139 -8.41 14.05 -10.82
CA ALA A 139 -9.24 13.42 -9.79
C ALA A 139 -10.00 12.20 -10.33
N TYR A 140 -10.54 12.30 -11.54
CA TYR A 140 -11.20 11.17 -12.21
C TYR A 140 -10.22 10.04 -12.53
N ASP A 141 -9.05 10.34 -13.08
CA ASP A 141 -8.05 9.34 -13.46
C ASP A 141 -7.52 8.58 -12.22
N ILE A 142 -7.32 9.28 -11.10
CA ILE A 142 -7.01 8.67 -9.80
C ILE A 142 -8.13 7.71 -9.39
N THR A 143 -9.39 8.14 -9.48
CA THR A 143 -10.55 7.30 -9.12
C THR A 143 -10.60 6.02 -9.96
N ILE A 144 -10.37 6.12 -11.27
CA ILE A 144 -10.30 4.96 -12.17
C ILE A 144 -9.13 4.04 -11.79
N LYS A 145 -7.97 4.61 -11.45
CA LYS A 145 -6.83 3.82 -10.99
C LYS A 145 -7.14 3.06 -9.71
N MET A 146 -7.78 3.70 -8.73
CA MET A 146 -8.21 3.03 -7.48
C MET A 146 -9.23 1.93 -7.75
N ALA A 147 -10.21 2.18 -8.62
CA ALA A 147 -11.22 1.19 -9.01
C ALA A 147 -10.59 -0.07 -9.65
N LYS A 148 -9.59 0.11 -10.52
CA LYS A 148 -8.83 -1.02 -11.11
C LYS A 148 -8.14 -1.87 -10.05
N ARG A 149 -7.54 -1.24 -9.04
CA ARG A 149 -6.87 -1.96 -7.94
C ARG A 149 -7.85 -2.72 -7.07
N LEU A 150 -8.99 -2.12 -6.73
CA LEU A 150 -10.04 -2.81 -5.99
C LEU A 150 -10.59 -4.01 -6.80
N ASN A 151 -10.76 -3.84 -8.13
CA ASN A 151 -11.19 -4.94 -8.98
C ASN A 151 -10.17 -6.09 -8.99
N ALA A 152 -8.87 -5.81 -9.06
CA ALA A 152 -7.83 -6.84 -8.97
C ALA A 152 -7.89 -7.63 -7.64
N ILE A 153 -8.19 -6.96 -6.53
CA ILE A 153 -8.39 -7.62 -5.23
C ILE A 153 -9.64 -8.52 -5.25
N ILE A 154 -10.72 -8.06 -5.87
CA ILE A 154 -11.97 -8.83 -6.00
C ILE A 154 -11.73 -10.09 -6.85
N ASP A 155 -11.00 -9.97 -7.95
CA ASP A 155 -10.74 -11.10 -8.84
C ASP A 155 -9.90 -12.18 -8.16
N ILE A 156 -8.86 -11.81 -7.41
CA ILE A 156 -8.08 -12.75 -6.57
C ILE A 156 -9.01 -13.46 -5.58
N ARG A 157 -9.87 -12.73 -4.86
CA ARG A 157 -10.80 -13.34 -3.89
C ARG A 157 -11.81 -14.27 -4.55
N ARG A 158 -12.27 -13.96 -5.77
CA ARG A 158 -13.16 -14.84 -6.53
C ARG A 158 -12.47 -16.15 -6.89
N GLU A 159 -11.19 -16.09 -7.25
CA GLU A 159 -10.38 -17.28 -7.54
C GLU A 159 -10.19 -18.14 -6.28
N GLU A 160 -9.86 -17.53 -5.14
CA GLU A 160 -9.75 -18.23 -3.85
C GLU A 160 -11.07 -18.93 -3.47
N GLU A 161 -12.20 -18.22 -3.56
CA GLU A 161 -13.53 -18.76 -3.29
C GLU A 161 -13.92 -19.90 -4.25
N LYS A 162 -13.51 -19.80 -5.51
CA LYS A 162 -13.72 -20.85 -6.50
C LYS A 162 -12.89 -22.10 -6.15
N ALA A 163 -11.60 -21.93 -5.85
CA ALA A 163 -10.72 -23.02 -5.45
C ALA A 163 -11.23 -23.75 -4.20
N LYS A 164 -11.76 -23.01 -3.22
CA LYS A 164 -12.42 -23.61 -2.05
C LYS A 164 -13.61 -24.49 -2.42
N ARG A 165 -14.48 -24.03 -3.32
CA ARG A 165 -15.67 -24.79 -3.75
C ARG A 165 -15.31 -26.02 -4.57
N GLU A 166 -14.30 -25.93 -5.43
CA GLU A 166 -13.93 -26.98 -6.40
C GLU A 166 -12.94 -27.99 -5.83
N ASN A 167 -11.98 -27.53 -5.02
CA ASN A 167 -10.85 -28.34 -4.54
C ASN A 167 -10.84 -28.55 -3.02
N ASN A 168 -11.81 -27.97 -2.28
CA ASN A 168 -11.85 -27.98 -0.82
C ASN A 168 -10.58 -27.38 -0.17
N GLU A 169 -9.99 -26.39 -0.84
CA GLU A 169 -8.85 -25.61 -0.37
C GLU A 169 -9.32 -24.49 0.58
N GLU A 170 -8.54 -24.20 1.63
CA GLU A 170 -8.84 -23.06 2.50
C GLU A 170 -8.42 -21.75 1.82
N THR A 171 -9.29 -20.74 1.86
CA THR A 171 -8.92 -19.41 1.35
C THR A 171 -7.92 -18.74 2.28
N LEU A 172 -7.18 -17.75 1.77
CA LEU A 172 -6.35 -16.90 2.62
C LEU A 172 -7.17 -16.24 3.74
N PHE A 173 -8.43 -15.89 3.45
CA PHE A 173 -9.35 -15.33 4.45
C PHE A 173 -9.64 -16.35 5.57
N ASP A 174 -9.96 -17.60 5.23
CA ASP A 174 -10.20 -18.66 6.23
C ASP A 174 -8.96 -18.92 7.09
N LEU A 175 -7.77 -18.88 6.48
CA LEU A 175 -6.51 -19.06 7.19
C LEU A 175 -6.25 -17.92 8.18
N LEU A 176 -6.50 -16.67 7.78
CA LEU A 176 -6.29 -15.49 8.63
C LEU A 176 -7.29 -15.42 9.79
N ASP A 177 -8.54 -15.81 9.56
CA ASP A 177 -9.59 -15.81 10.60
C ASP A 177 -9.29 -16.79 11.75
N LYS A 178 -8.57 -17.89 11.47
CA LYS A 178 -8.14 -18.85 12.49
C LYS A 178 -7.09 -18.32 13.48
N PHE A 179 -6.44 -17.20 13.16
CA PHE A 179 -5.41 -16.59 14.00
C PHE A 179 -5.90 -15.35 14.77
N ASN A 180 -7.14 -14.91 14.54
CA ASN A 180 -7.82 -13.84 15.29
C ASN A 180 -8.72 -14.43 16.39
#